data_AF-A0A1W9M395-F1
#
_entry.id   AF-A0A1W9M395-F1
#
_cell.length_a   1.000
_cell.length_b   1.000
_cell.length_c   1.000
_cell.angle_alpha   90.00
_cell.angle_beta   90.00
_cell.angle_gamma   90.00
#
_symmetry.space_group_name_H-M   'P 1'
#
loop_
_entity.id
_entity.type
_entity.pdbx_description
1 polymer ?
#
loop_
_entity_poly.entity_id
_entity_poly.type
_entity_poly.pdbx_seq_one_letter_code
_entity_poly.pdbx_strand_id
1 'polypeptide(L)'
;MADFNVFFPHLLKHEGGFVNHPSDPGGATNKGVTMNTFRQFAKDLLGVEPTLSNLKNLSNEQAGKIYKKMYWDKIRGDEVSLQELANIVFDFYVNAGANGAKLLQRVLKDMGQSVCIDGVIGPATMKTLDSLDQREVYQRYKNGRIAYYQSLVRKNPKLKVFLKGWLNRVNTFPDMFGVDFGLIEIGEDAVSSLKDVSKKVVEMLSRTVDDLSSLEVMTYTSDSLEAAAYHPDTKTFSGGASLRAYTRIEPDGDMVNEKTHTVGEGEEALTGAGIDEQLWRIHRVMVAQAQTNRTAFLKALSETAGTLFGILQK
;
A
#
# COMPACT_ATOMS: atom_id res chain seq x y z
N MET A 1 4.18 -22.24 0.98
CA MET A 1 4.72 -21.64 2.22
C MET A 1 5.86 -20.73 1.83
N ALA A 2 5.96 -19.56 2.46
CA ALA A 2 6.98 -18.57 2.15
C ALA A 2 8.35 -19.03 2.66
N ASP A 3 9.40 -18.64 1.94
CA ASP A 3 10.80 -18.93 2.29
C ASP A 3 11.52 -17.63 2.66
N PHE A 4 12.10 -17.62 3.86
CA PHE A 4 12.93 -16.53 4.37
C PHE A 4 14.08 -16.16 3.43
N ASN A 5 14.72 -17.15 2.81
CA ASN A 5 15.94 -16.97 2.02
C ASN A 5 15.68 -16.21 0.72
N VAL A 6 14.43 -16.20 0.22
CA VAL A 6 14.04 -15.46 -0.98
C VAL A 6 14.15 -13.94 -0.76
N PHE A 7 13.71 -13.46 0.42
CA PHE A 7 13.61 -12.03 0.67
C PHE A 7 14.76 -11.47 1.52
N PHE A 8 15.39 -12.27 2.38
CA PHE A 8 16.43 -11.78 3.26
C PHE A 8 17.59 -11.02 2.55
N PRO A 9 18.08 -11.45 1.37
CA PRO A 9 19.08 -10.68 0.61
C PRO A 9 18.59 -9.30 0.18
N HIS A 10 17.29 -9.15 -0.09
CA HIS A 10 16.67 -7.87 -0.44
C HIS A 10 16.57 -6.96 0.79
N LEU A 11 16.16 -7.51 1.94
CA LEU A 11 16.15 -6.80 3.22
C LEU A 11 17.54 -6.22 3.53
N LEU A 12 18.61 -7.02 3.38
CA LEU A 12 19.97 -6.58 3.65
C LEU A 12 20.45 -5.42 2.76
N LYS A 13 19.82 -5.14 1.62
CA LYS A 13 20.15 -3.93 0.83
C LYS A 13 19.69 -2.65 1.51
N HIS A 14 18.66 -2.74 2.36
CA HIS A 14 18.19 -1.63 3.19
C HIS A 14 18.99 -1.51 4.50
N GLU A 15 19.59 -2.59 4.95
CA GLU A 15 20.40 -2.64 6.17
C GLU A 15 21.87 -2.33 5.81
N GLY A 16 22.39 -1.19 6.26
CA GLY A 16 23.73 -0.71 5.90
C GLY A 16 24.89 -1.61 6.37
N GLY A 17 26.11 -1.12 6.15
CA GLY A 17 27.34 -1.77 6.62
C GLY A 17 27.63 -1.56 8.11
N PHE A 18 28.86 -1.85 8.52
CA PHE A 18 29.30 -1.60 9.90
C PHE A 18 29.31 -0.11 10.22
N VAL A 19 28.64 0.27 11.30
CA VAL A 19 28.64 1.63 11.86
C VAL A 19 28.99 1.53 13.34
N ASN A 20 29.89 2.38 13.80
CA ASN A 20 30.23 2.49 15.23
C ASN A 20 30.49 3.95 15.54
N HIS A 21 29.42 4.71 15.77
CA HIS A 21 29.51 6.13 16.07
C HIS A 21 29.51 6.36 17.60
N PRO A 22 30.42 7.17 18.16
CA PRO A 22 30.52 7.38 19.61
C PRO A 22 29.24 7.93 20.27
N SER A 23 28.44 8.67 19.50
CA SER A 23 27.15 9.21 19.95
C SER A 23 25.93 8.31 19.67
N ASP A 24 26.13 7.11 19.13
CA ASP A 24 25.02 6.19 18.83
C ASP A 24 24.63 5.40 20.09
N PRO A 25 23.41 5.57 20.63
CA PRO A 25 22.95 4.81 21.79
C PRO A 25 22.86 3.29 21.51
N GLY A 26 22.81 2.86 20.25
CA GLY A 26 22.84 1.45 19.84
C GLY A 26 24.25 0.84 19.82
N GLY A 27 25.30 1.67 19.88
CA GLY A 27 26.69 1.26 19.79
C GLY A 27 27.03 0.63 18.43
N ALA A 28 28.12 -0.15 18.40
CA ALA A 28 28.55 -0.83 17.18
C ALA A 28 27.42 -1.69 16.58
N THR A 29 27.16 -1.51 15.30
CA THR A 29 26.11 -2.19 14.53
C THR A 29 26.69 -2.67 13.20
N ASN A 30 26.34 -3.88 12.77
CA ASN A 30 26.69 -4.39 11.44
C ASN A 30 25.48 -5.09 10.82
N LYS A 31 25.14 -4.78 9.56
CA LYS A 31 24.00 -5.40 8.85
C LYS A 31 22.69 -5.27 9.66
N GLY A 32 22.48 -4.14 10.32
CA GLY A 32 21.35 -3.88 11.22
C GLY A 32 21.39 -4.61 12.57
N VAL A 33 22.37 -5.48 12.83
CA VAL A 33 22.56 -6.18 14.10
C VAL A 33 23.40 -5.32 15.05
N THR A 34 22.79 -4.82 16.13
CA THR A 34 23.49 -4.07 17.18
C THR A 34 24.39 -4.99 18.03
N MET A 35 25.39 -4.44 18.71
CA MET A 35 26.23 -5.19 19.63
C MET A 35 25.43 -5.84 20.78
N ASN A 36 24.36 -5.18 21.24
CA ASN A 36 23.49 -5.76 22.26
C ASN A 36 22.74 -6.99 21.72
N THR A 37 22.18 -6.89 20.51
CA THR A 37 21.56 -8.01 19.83
C THR A 37 22.58 -9.13 19.59
N PHE A 38 23.76 -8.79 19.09
CA PHE A 38 24.80 -9.77 18.81
C PHE A 38 25.22 -10.52 20.09
N ARG A 39 25.37 -9.84 21.22
CA ARG A 39 25.65 -10.48 22.52
C ARG A 39 24.61 -11.52 22.92
N GLN A 40 23.34 -11.30 22.59
CA GLN A 40 22.27 -12.24 22.92
C GLN A 40 22.31 -13.52 22.09
N PHE A 41 22.82 -13.47 20.85
CA PHE A 41 22.74 -14.60 19.92
C PHE A 41 24.09 -15.20 19.53
N ALA A 42 25.21 -14.50 19.72
CA ALA A 42 26.51 -14.91 19.20
C ALA A 42 26.94 -16.30 19.70
N LYS A 43 26.80 -16.57 21.00
CA LYS A 43 27.19 -17.88 21.56
C LYS A 43 26.20 -18.96 21.18
N ASP A 44 24.94 -18.77 21.55
CA ASP A 44 23.93 -19.83 21.48
C ASP A 44 23.47 -20.15 20.06
N LEU A 45 23.40 -19.13 19.18
CA LEU A 45 22.89 -19.29 17.82
C LEU A 45 23.99 -19.42 16.78
N LEU A 46 25.14 -18.78 16.99
CA LEU A 46 26.22 -18.70 16.00
C LEU A 46 27.49 -19.45 16.42
N GLY A 47 27.63 -19.86 17.68
CA GLY A 47 28.83 -20.52 18.18
C GLY A 47 30.08 -19.64 18.21
N VAL A 48 29.93 -18.31 18.29
CA VAL A 48 31.05 -17.36 18.32
C VAL A 48 31.02 -16.45 19.55
N GLU A 49 32.18 -16.00 19.98
CA GLU A 49 32.26 -15.06 21.11
C GLU A 49 31.69 -13.68 20.73
N PRO A 50 30.95 -12.99 21.63
CA PRO A 50 30.30 -11.72 21.36
C PRO A 50 31.28 -10.55 21.43
N THR A 51 32.30 -10.57 20.57
CA THR A 51 33.34 -9.54 20.48
C THR A 51 33.04 -8.53 19.38
N LEU A 52 33.60 -7.33 19.49
CA LEU A 52 33.49 -6.31 18.43
C LEU A 52 34.10 -6.77 17.11
N SER A 53 35.19 -7.56 17.16
CA SER A 53 35.82 -8.15 15.98
C SER A 53 34.86 -9.09 15.24
N ASN A 54 34.20 -9.98 15.99
CA ASN A 54 33.23 -10.91 15.40
C ASN A 54 31.99 -10.20 14.87
N LEU A 55 31.52 -9.13 15.54
CA LEU A 55 30.44 -8.29 15.01
C LEU A 55 30.85 -7.60 13.69
N LYS A 56 32.06 -7.05 13.61
CA LYS A 56 32.59 -6.44 12.37
C LYS A 56 32.66 -7.45 11.22
N ASN A 57 32.99 -8.71 11.52
CA ASN A 57 33.11 -9.79 10.55
C ASN A 57 31.83 -10.63 10.39
N LEU A 58 30.67 -10.14 10.86
CA LEU A 58 29.40 -10.85 10.78
C LEU A 58 29.05 -11.19 9.32
N SER A 59 28.95 -12.47 9.00
CA SER A 59 28.58 -12.91 7.65
C SER A 59 27.08 -12.71 7.38
N ASN A 60 26.70 -12.69 6.09
CA ASN A 60 25.27 -12.65 5.72
C ASN A 60 24.51 -13.86 6.26
N GLU A 61 25.12 -15.05 6.28
CA GLU A 61 24.50 -16.26 6.81
C GLU A 61 24.25 -16.15 8.32
N GLN A 62 25.24 -15.67 9.08
CA GLN A 62 25.12 -15.45 10.52
C GLN A 62 24.06 -14.38 10.84
N ALA A 63 24.07 -13.27 10.11
CA ALA A 63 23.02 -12.26 10.20
C ALA A 63 21.64 -12.88 9.90
N GLY A 64 21.55 -13.71 8.85
CA GLY A 64 20.32 -14.42 8.47
C GLY A 64 19.75 -15.28 9.60
N LYS A 65 20.60 -16.04 10.31
CA LYS A 65 20.18 -16.82 11.48
C LYS A 65 19.57 -15.94 12.57
N ILE A 66 20.22 -14.81 12.88
CA ILE A 66 19.71 -13.84 13.86
C ILE A 66 18.36 -13.25 13.39
N TYR A 67 18.28 -12.79 12.14
CA TYR A 67 17.06 -12.19 11.60
C TYR A 67 15.89 -13.18 11.55
N LYS A 68 16.15 -14.43 11.14
CA LYS A 68 15.13 -15.47 11.12
C LYS A 68 14.56 -15.66 12.53
N LYS A 69 15.43 -15.85 13.53
CA LYS A 69 15.03 -16.08 14.92
C LYS A 69 14.29 -14.90 15.53
N MET A 70 14.75 -13.67 15.25
CA MET A 70 14.23 -12.47 15.91
C MET A 70 12.95 -11.92 15.31
N TYR A 71 12.75 -12.13 14.01
CA TYR A 71 11.73 -11.43 13.25
C TYR A 71 10.88 -12.39 12.42
N TRP A 72 11.49 -13.19 11.54
CA TRP A 72 10.75 -14.10 10.65
C TRP A 72 9.92 -15.13 11.43
N ASP A 73 10.54 -15.79 12.42
CA ASP A 73 9.88 -16.80 13.24
C ASP A 73 8.78 -16.17 14.12
N LYS A 74 8.99 -14.93 14.58
CA LYS A 74 8.00 -14.20 15.39
C LYS A 74 6.75 -13.80 14.61
N ILE A 75 6.87 -13.66 13.29
CA ILE A 75 5.72 -13.45 12.41
C ILE A 75 5.18 -14.76 11.83
N ARG A 76 5.74 -15.91 12.23
CA ARG A 76 5.44 -17.24 11.67
C ARG A 76 5.55 -17.25 10.15
N GLY A 77 6.59 -16.62 9.60
CA GLY A 77 6.72 -16.37 8.17
C GLY A 77 6.71 -17.64 7.31
N ASP A 78 7.27 -18.74 7.83
CA ASP A 78 7.27 -20.06 7.18
C ASP A 78 5.85 -20.65 7.00
N GLU A 79 4.83 -20.11 7.67
CA GLU A 79 3.44 -20.57 7.59
C GLU A 79 2.58 -19.71 6.67
N VAL A 80 3.09 -18.59 6.18
CA VAL A 80 2.34 -17.72 5.25
C VAL A 80 2.38 -18.34 3.85
N SER A 81 1.23 -18.49 3.21
CA SER A 81 1.13 -19.13 1.90
C SER A 81 1.67 -18.25 0.77
N LEU A 82 1.42 -16.93 0.85
CA LEU A 82 1.84 -15.95 -0.13
C LEU A 82 3.18 -15.31 0.25
N GLN A 83 4.22 -15.57 -0.55
CA GLN A 83 5.58 -15.06 -0.33
C GLN A 83 5.62 -13.54 -0.11
N GLU A 84 4.99 -12.76 -0.98
CA GLU A 84 5.02 -11.29 -0.89
C GLU A 84 4.35 -10.74 0.38
N LEU A 85 3.32 -11.42 0.89
CA LEU A 85 2.72 -11.07 2.18
C LEU A 85 3.70 -11.31 3.32
N ALA A 86 4.37 -12.47 3.33
CA ALA A 86 5.40 -12.76 4.32
C ALA A 86 6.53 -11.73 4.26
N ASN A 87 6.98 -11.37 3.05
CA ASN A 87 8.04 -10.40 2.81
C ASN A 87 7.71 -9.02 3.39
N ILE A 88 6.55 -8.46 3.02
CA ILE A 88 6.18 -7.10 3.46
C ILE A 88 5.88 -7.03 4.96
N VAL A 89 5.32 -8.11 5.54
CA VAL A 89 5.10 -8.20 6.98
C VAL A 89 6.44 -8.28 7.72
N PHE A 90 7.36 -9.12 7.24
CA PHE A 90 8.70 -9.26 7.80
C PHE A 90 9.47 -7.94 7.76
N ASP A 91 9.54 -7.30 6.59
CA ASP A 91 10.23 -6.02 6.42
C ASP A 91 9.69 -4.93 7.35
N PHE A 92 8.36 -4.86 7.49
CA PHE A 92 7.77 -3.86 8.36
C PHE A 92 7.92 -4.21 9.84
N TYR A 93 7.95 -5.50 10.20
CA TYR A 93 8.22 -5.94 11.57
C TYR A 93 9.67 -5.66 11.99
N VAL A 94 10.64 -5.75 11.07
CA VAL A 94 12.02 -5.30 11.31
C VAL A 94 12.05 -3.79 11.58
N ASN A 95 11.33 -3.00 10.80
CA ASN A 95 11.33 -1.54 10.89
C ASN A 95 10.53 -0.99 12.09
N ALA A 96 9.37 -1.56 12.38
CA ALA A 96 8.39 -1.00 13.32
C ALA A 96 7.98 -1.97 14.45
N GLY A 97 8.62 -3.13 14.55
CA GLY A 97 8.36 -4.13 15.59
C GLY A 97 6.89 -4.56 15.63
N ALA A 98 6.34 -4.64 16.84
CA ALA A 98 4.95 -5.03 17.09
C ALA A 98 3.91 -4.22 16.28
N ASN A 99 4.23 -3.01 15.81
CA ASN A 99 3.31 -2.25 14.96
C ASN A 99 3.06 -2.90 13.59
N GLY A 100 4.04 -3.63 13.04
CA GLY A 100 3.87 -4.43 11.83
C GLY A 100 2.89 -5.58 12.05
N ALA A 101 3.07 -6.35 13.12
CA ALA A 101 2.13 -7.42 13.51
C ALA A 101 0.73 -6.88 13.80
N LYS A 102 0.62 -5.77 14.56
CA LYS A 102 -0.66 -5.10 14.84
C LYS A 102 -1.32 -4.56 13.58
N LEU A 103 -0.56 -4.20 12.55
CA LEU A 103 -1.14 -3.77 11.27
C LEU A 103 -1.81 -4.95 10.58
N LEU A 104 -1.17 -6.12 10.54
CA LEU A 104 -1.78 -7.33 9.98
C LEU A 104 -3.07 -7.68 10.71
N GLN A 105 -3.03 -7.72 12.04
CA GLN A 105 -4.21 -8.01 12.86
C GLN A 105 -5.35 -6.99 12.65
N ARG A 106 -5.03 -5.70 12.45
CA ARG A 106 -6.02 -4.67 12.09
C ARG A 106 -6.62 -4.93 10.72
N VAL A 107 -5.81 -5.25 9.71
CA VAL A 107 -6.31 -5.61 8.36
C VAL A 107 -7.26 -6.79 8.45
N LEU A 108 -6.91 -7.85 9.17
CA LEU A 108 -7.79 -9.02 9.35
C LEU A 108 -9.10 -8.63 10.04
N LYS A 109 -9.03 -7.78 11.07
CA LYS A 109 -10.22 -7.27 11.77
C LYS A 109 -11.12 -6.42 10.86
N ASP A 110 -10.53 -5.55 10.05
CA ASP A 110 -11.25 -4.69 9.08
C ASP A 110 -11.90 -5.52 7.97
N MET A 111 -11.40 -6.73 7.70
CA MET A 111 -12.02 -7.75 6.84
C MET A 111 -13.10 -8.59 7.55
N GLY A 112 -13.60 -8.12 8.70
CA GLY A 112 -14.69 -8.75 9.44
C GLY A 112 -14.29 -9.93 10.32
N GLN A 113 -12.99 -10.19 10.48
CA GLN A 113 -12.52 -11.33 11.28
C GLN A 113 -12.42 -10.99 12.77
N SER A 114 -12.69 -11.97 13.62
CA SER A 114 -12.48 -11.85 15.07
C SER A 114 -11.02 -12.17 15.42
N VAL A 115 -10.19 -11.13 15.48
CA VAL A 115 -8.75 -11.23 15.81
C VAL A 115 -8.38 -10.19 16.87
N CYS A 116 -7.58 -10.60 17.87
CA CYS A 116 -7.01 -9.69 18.86
C CYS A 116 -5.85 -8.88 18.27
N ILE A 117 -5.75 -7.59 18.60
CA ILE A 117 -4.67 -6.71 18.14
C ILE A 117 -3.63 -6.55 19.26
N ASP A 118 -2.91 -7.62 19.55
CA ASP A 118 -1.88 -7.68 20.61
C ASP A 118 -0.45 -7.47 20.07
N GLY A 119 -0.25 -7.60 18.76
CA GLY A 119 1.05 -7.54 18.10
C GLY A 119 1.85 -8.85 18.15
N VAL A 120 1.20 -9.97 18.49
CA VAL A 120 1.76 -11.32 18.50
C VAL A 120 1.06 -12.14 17.43
N ILE A 121 1.78 -12.54 16.37
CA ILE A 121 1.23 -13.41 15.32
C ILE A 121 1.26 -14.85 15.84
N GLY A 122 0.16 -15.26 16.46
CA GLY A 122 -0.02 -16.61 17.00
C GLY A 122 -0.84 -17.54 16.10
N PRO A 123 -1.13 -18.78 16.58
CA PRO A 123 -1.98 -19.75 15.88
C PRO A 123 -3.35 -19.22 15.47
N ALA A 124 -3.98 -18.40 16.31
CA ALA A 124 -5.26 -17.79 15.98
C ALA A 124 -5.16 -16.82 14.79
N THR A 125 -4.16 -15.94 14.77
CA THR A 125 -3.92 -15.01 13.65
C THR A 125 -3.65 -15.77 12.36
N MET A 126 -2.84 -16.83 12.41
CA MET A 126 -2.53 -17.63 11.22
C MET A 126 -3.74 -18.40 10.69
N LYS A 127 -4.52 -19.02 11.59
CA LYS A 127 -5.77 -19.70 11.20
C LYS A 127 -6.74 -18.75 10.49
N THR A 128 -6.87 -17.51 10.97
CA THR A 128 -7.67 -16.49 10.29
C THR A 128 -7.07 -16.13 8.94
N LEU A 129 -5.76 -15.91 8.88
CA LEU A 129 -5.07 -15.55 7.63
C LEU A 129 -5.24 -16.62 6.54
N ASP A 130 -5.18 -17.90 6.91
CA ASP A 130 -5.33 -19.02 5.99
C ASP A 130 -6.75 -19.15 5.41
N SER A 131 -7.74 -18.53 6.06
CA SER A 131 -9.13 -18.53 5.58
C SER A 131 -9.45 -17.39 4.59
N LEU A 132 -8.49 -16.51 4.32
CA LEU A 132 -8.68 -15.32 3.47
C LEU A 132 -7.84 -15.39 2.19
N ASP A 133 -8.23 -14.59 1.19
CA ASP A 133 -7.35 -14.32 0.05
C ASP A 133 -6.16 -13.45 0.50
N GLN A 134 -4.98 -14.08 0.61
CA GLN A 134 -3.77 -13.41 1.05
C GLN A 134 -3.32 -12.29 0.09
N ARG A 135 -3.75 -12.28 -1.19
CA ARG A 135 -3.47 -11.17 -2.11
C ARG A 135 -4.24 -9.91 -1.72
N GLU A 136 -5.48 -10.07 -1.29
CA GLU A 136 -6.27 -8.95 -0.76
C GLU A 136 -5.67 -8.45 0.56
N VAL A 137 -5.30 -9.36 1.46
CA VAL A 137 -4.61 -9.02 2.72
C VAL A 137 -3.33 -8.25 2.45
N TYR A 138 -2.53 -8.70 1.48
CA TYR A 138 -1.30 -8.03 1.05
C TYR A 138 -1.55 -6.59 0.60
N GLN A 139 -2.52 -6.36 -0.29
CA GLN A 139 -2.79 -5.01 -0.79
C GLN A 139 -3.27 -4.08 0.33
N ARG A 140 -4.17 -4.56 1.20
CA ARG A 140 -4.64 -3.82 2.37
C ARG A 140 -3.50 -3.53 3.34
N TYR A 141 -2.60 -4.47 3.56
CA TYR A 141 -1.43 -4.30 4.41
C TYR A 141 -0.45 -3.27 3.84
N LYS A 142 -0.14 -3.32 2.54
CA LYS A 142 0.71 -2.35 1.85
C LYS A 142 0.15 -0.92 2.00
N ASN A 143 -1.13 -0.75 1.71
CA ASN A 143 -1.83 0.53 1.89
C ASN A 143 -1.85 0.98 3.36
N GLY A 144 -2.10 0.06 4.28
CA GLY A 144 -2.08 0.32 5.72
C GLY A 144 -0.70 0.76 6.22
N ARG A 145 0.39 0.25 5.63
CA ARG A 145 1.76 0.66 5.96
C ARG A 145 2.06 2.08 5.48
N ILE A 146 1.61 2.46 4.28
CA ILE A 146 1.68 3.83 3.78
C ILE A 146 0.94 4.78 4.75
N ALA A 147 -0.30 4.42 5.11
CA ALA A 147 -1.11 5.20 6.04
C ALA A 147 -0.46 5.33 7.43
N TYR A 148 0.22 4.28 7.91
CA TYR A 148 0.99 4.31 9.15
C TYR A 148 2.10 5.37 9.11
N TYR A 149 2.94 5.38 8.09
CA TYR A 149 4.02 6.36 7.97
C TYR A 149 3.50 7.80 7.86
N GLN A 150 2.45 8.01 7.07
CA GLN A 150 1.79 9.32 7.00
C GLN A 150 1.23 9.75 8.37
N SER A 151 0.70 8.80 9.16
CA SER A 151 0.20 9.10 10.50
C SER A 151 1.30 9.50 11.49
N LEU A 152 2.50 8.93 11.37
CA LEU A 152 3.65 9.33 12.19
C LEU A 152 4.05 10.77 11.92
N VAL A 153 4.07 11.19 10.64
CA VAL A 153 4.38 12.57 10.26
C VAL A 153 3.30 13.54 10.72
N ARG A 154 2.01 13.15 10.64
CA ARG A 154 0.92 13.97 11.18
C ARG A 154 1.07 14.19 12.69
N LYS A 155 1.45 13.15 13.44
CA LYS A 155 1.68 13.22 14.89
C LYS A 155 2.97 13.96 15.25
N ASN A 156 3.99 13.86 14.42
CA ASN A 156 5.27 14.52 14.62
C ASN A 156 5.83 15.04 13.27
N PRO A 157 5.54 16.30 12.90
CA PRO A 157 5.94 16.86 11.62
C PRO A 157 7.46 16.84 11.34
N LYS A 158 8.29 16.78 12.38
CA LYS A 158 9.76 16.66 12.23
C LYS A 158 10.17 15.39 11.49
N LEU A 159 9.34 14.34 11.50
CA LEU A 159 9.59 13.09 10.80
C LEU A 159 9.37 13.18 9.28
N LYS A 160 8.85 14.31 8.75
CA LYS A 160 8.60 14.49 7.31
C LYS A 160 9.84 14.25 6.45
N VAL A 161 11.03 14.53 6.98
CA VAL A 161 12.32 14.29 6.31
C VAL A 161 12.54 12.82 5.95
N PHE A 162 11.98 11.88 6.72
CA PHE A 162 12.12 10.43 6.50
C PHE A 162 11.03 9.84 5.61
N LEU A 163 9.90 10.53 5.45
CA LEU A 163 8.70 10.00 4.79
C LEU A 163 8.98 9.52 3.37
N LYS A 164 9.75 10.29 2.58
CA LYS A 164 10.12 9.91 1.22
C LYS A 164 10.85 8.56 1.20
N GLY A 165 11.82 8.36 2.09
CA GLY A 165 12.56 7.10 2.20
C GLY A 165 11.67 5.93 2.63
N TRP A 166 10.77 6.15 3.59
CA TRP A 166 9.80 5.13 4.00
C TRP A 166 8.86 4.71 2.87
N LEU A 167 8.29 5.67 2.13
CA LEU A 167 7.40 5.37 1.00
C LEU A 167 8.15 4.68 -0.14
N ASN A 168 9.38 5.10 -0.44
CA ASN A 168 10.22 4.42 -1.41
C ASN A 168 10.47 2.95 -1.03
N ARG A 169 10.70 2.64 0.26
CA ARG A 169 10.84 1.26 0.75
C ARG A 169 9.54 0.45 0.64
N VAL A 170 8.37 1.07 0.73
CA VAL A 170 7.10 0.35 0.49
C VAL A 170 6.87 0.09 -1.00
N ASN A 171 7.28 1.03 -1.85
CA ASN A 171 7.10 0.95 -3.30
C ASN A 171 8.02 -0.07 -3.99
N THR A 172 9.00 -0.64 -3.28
CA THR A 172 9.77 -1.79 -3.80
C THR A 172 8.97 -3.09 -3.82
N PHE A 173 7.84 -3.14 -3.10
CA PHE A 173 6.95 -4.29 -3.11
C PHE A 173 5.91 -4.13 -4.23
N PRO A 174 5.69 -5.14 -5.09
CA PRO A 174 4.84 -5.01 -6.28
C PRO A 174 3.36 -4.83 -5.91
N ASP A 175 2.58 -4.09 -6.70
CA ASP A 175 1.12 -4.14 -6.55
C ASP A 175 0.57 -5.44 -7.16
N MET A 176 -0.33 -6.12 -6.44
CA MET A 176 -0.87 -7.41 -6.90
C MET A 176 -2.04 -7.28 -7.86
N PHE A 177 -2.63 -6.09 -7.92
CA PHE A 177 -3.63 -5.70 -8.89
C PHE A 177 -3.00 -4.60 -9.75
N GLY A 178 -2.17 -5.02 -10.72
CA GLY A 178 -1.39 -4.11 -11.53
C GLY A 178 -2.27 -3.16 -12.33
N VAL A 179 -2.00 -1.87 -12.22
CA VAL A 179 -1.86 -1.02 -13.39
C VAL A 179 -0.43 -0.49 -13.33
N ASP A 180 0.41 -0.93 -14.27
CA ASP A 180 1.84 -0.62 -14.34
C ASP A 180 2.03 0.73 -15.04
N PHE A 181 2.58 1.72 -14.34
CA PHE A 181 3.16 2.90 -14.97
C PHE A 181 4.68 2.76 -14.86
N GLY A 182 5.26 2.00 -15.79
CA GLY A 182 6.71 1.85 -15.90
C GLY A 182 7.41 3.20 -16.00
N LEU A 183 8.50 3.35 -15.24
CA LEU A 183 9.46 4.44 -15.32
C LEU A 183 10.05 4.52 -16.74
N ILE A 184 9.58 5.45 -17.55
CA ILE A 184 10.22 5.83 -18.82
C ILE A 184 11.37 6.80 -18.50
N GLU A 185 12.57 6.54 -19.02
CA GLU A 185 13.69 7.49 -19.02
C GLU A 185 13.24 8.82 -19.65
N ILE A 186 13.27 9.89 -18.85
CA ILE A 186 12.65 11.17 -19.19
C ILE A 186 13.57 11.93 -20.16
N GLY A 187 13.24 11.90 -21.45
CA GLY A 187 13.76 12.84 -22.47
C GLY A 187 13.10 14.22 -22.37
N GLU A 188 13.69 15.25 -23.00
CA GLU A 188 13.25 16.65 -22.92
C GLU A 188 11.76 16.88 -23.30
N ASP A 189 11.18 16.00 -24.13
CA ASP A 189 9.75 16.02 -24.51
C ASP A 189 8.79 15.70 -23.35
N ALA A 190 9.27 15.05 -22.29
CA ALA A 190 8.46 14.77 -21.11
C ALA A 190 8.37 16.00 -20.16
N VAL A 191 9.30 16.96 -20.26
CA VAL A 191 9.26 18.21 -19.47
C VAL A 191 8.20 19.18 -20.02
N SER A 192 7.97 19.19 -21.33
CA SER A 192 6.87 19.95 -21.94
C SER A 192 5.51 19.31 -21.62
N SER A 193 5.44 17.98 -21.66
CA SER A 193 4.26 17.21 -21.25
C SER A 193 3.89 17.43 -19.78
N LEU A 194 4.87 17.55 -18.88
CA LEU A 194 4.65 17.91 -17.47
C LEU A 194 4.08 19.33 -17.29
N LYS A 195 4.49 20.28 -18.14
CA LYS A 195 3.92 21.63 -18.14
C LYS A 195 2.46 21.63 -18.62
N ASP A 196 2.13 20.86 -19.65
CA ASP A 196 0.75 20.72 -20.12
C ASP A 196 -0.14 19.98 -19.11
N VAL A 197 0.38 18.96 -18.42
CA VAL A 197 -0.30 18.31 -17.30
C VAL A 197 -0.52 19.29 -16.15
N SER A 198 0.47 20.12 -15.82
CA SER A 198 0.31 21.14 -14.76
C SER A 198 -0.75 22.18 -15.10
N LYS A 199 -0.85 22.57 -16.37
CA LYS A 199 -1.86 23.51 -16.86
C LYS A 199 -3.25 22.90 -16.85
N LYS A 200 -3.38 21.63 -17.26
CA LYS A 200 -4.61 20.82 -17.15
C LYS A 200 -5.03 20.59 -15.69
N VAL A 201 -4.09 20.43 -14.76
CA VAL A 201 -4.37 20.31 -13.32
C VAL A 201 -4.87 21.63 -12.74
N VAL A 202 -4.34 22.77 -13.17
CA VAL A 202 -4.84 24.11 -12.77
C VAL A 202 -6.23 24.39 -13.35
N GLU A 203 -6.48 24.02 -14.60
CA GLU A 203 -7.82 24.09 -15.22
C GLU A 203 -8.83 23.13 -14.56
N MET A 204 -8.37 21.94 -14.13
CA MET A 204 -9.16 20.99 -13.36
C MET A 204 -9.49 21.55 -11.96
N LEU A 205 -8.54 22.23 -11.29
CA LEU A 205 -8.73 22.90 -10.00
C LEU A 205 -9.74 24.07 -10.07
N SER A 206 -9.79 24.79 -11.18
CA SER A 206 -10.80 25.84 -11.39
C SER A 206 -12.20 25.30 -11.69
N ARG A 207 -12.33 24.03 -12.12
CA ARG A 207 -13.62 23.36 -12.39
C ARG A 207 -14.11 22.48 -11.22
N THR A 208 -13.35 22.33 -10.13
CA THR A 208 -13.66 21.40 -9.03
C THR A 208 -14.58 21.94 -7.94
N VAL A 209 -15.16 23.14 -8.09
CA VAL A 209 -16.17 23.63 -7.13
C VAL A 209 -17.53 22.97 -7.37
N ASP A 210 -17.84 22.55 -8.61
CA ASP A 210 -19.16 22.02 -8.97
C ASP A 210 -19.26 20.47 -8.89
N ASP A 211 -18.15 19.74 -9.01
CA ASP A 211 -18.11 18.26 -9.07
C ASP A 211 -17.97 17.57 -7.67
N LEU A 212 -18.18 18.31 -6.57
CA LEU A 212 -17.91 17.80 -5.21
C LEU A 212 -19.05 16.98 -4.58
N SER A 213 -20.24 16.96 -5.20
CA SER A 213 -21.44 16.35 -4.62
C SER A 213 -21.40 14.82 -4.66
N SER A 214 -21.13 14.20 -5.80
CA SER A 214 -21.23 12.73 -5.93
C SER A 214 -19.95 12.08 -6.49
N LEU A 215 -19.74 10.81 -6.15
CA LEU A 215 -18.70 9.95 -6.72
C LEU A 215 -19.34 8.95 -7.68
N GLU A 216 -18.90 8.92 -8.92
CA GLU A 216 -19.41 7.99 -9.93
C GLU A 216 -18.30 7.03 -10.41
N VAL A 217 -18.64 5.76 -10.53
CA VAL A 217 -17.77 4.73 -11.10
C VAL A 217 -18.56 3.96 -12.14
N MET A 218 -18.07 3.98 -13.38
CA MET A 218 -18.64 3.25 -14.52
C MET A 218 -17.64 2.20 -15.00
N THR A 219 -18.10 0.97 -15.24
CA THR A 219 -17.29 -0.11 -15.81
C THR A 219 -17.87 -0.52 -17.16
N TYR A 220 -17.03 -0.41 -18.19
CA TYR A 220 -17.36 -0.78 -19.56
C TYR A 220 -16.62 -2.06 -19.97
N THR A 221 -17.19 -2.80 -20.92
CA THR A 221 -16.51 -3.88 -21.65
C THR A 221 -16.56 -3.57 -23.15
N SER A 222 -15.51 -3.92 -23.87
CA SER A 222 -15.47 -3.86 -25.34
C SER A 222 -14.77 -5.09 -25.87
N ASP A 223 -15.21 -5.59 -27.02
CA ASP A 223 -14.54 -6.68 -27.74
C ASP A 223 -13.26 -6.19 -28.46
N SER A 224 -13.14 -4.87 -28.68
CA SER A 224 -11.96 -4.21 -29.24
C SER A 224 -11.78 -2.83 -28.61
N LEU A 225 -10.59 -2.56 -28.07
CA LEU A 225 -10.27 -1.27 -27.45
C LEU A 225 -10.20 -0.14 -28.48
N GLU A 226 -9.84 -0.47 -29.73
CA GLU A 226 -9.71 0.46 -30.85
C GLU A 226 -11.06 0.98 -31.33
N ALA A 227 -12.14 0.23 -31.09
CA ALA A 227 -13.50 0.66 -31.43
C ALA A 227 -14.07 1.67 -30.41
N ALA A 228 -13.56 1.67 -29.17
CA ALA A 228 -14.07 2.47 -28.06
C ALA A 228 -13.70 3.96 -28.19
N ALA A 229 -14.70 4.81 -28.21
CA ALA A 229 -14.56 6.27 -28.22
C ALA A 229 -14.95 6.84 -26.85
N TYR A 230 -14.07 7.64 -26.25
CA TYR A 230 -14.34 8.34 -24.99
C TYR A 230 -14.87 9.74 -25.25
N HIS A 231 -15.99 10.08 -24.62
CA HIS A 231 -16.62 11.40 -24.69
C HIS A 231 -16.33 12.20 -23.42
N PRO A 232 -15.44 13.20 -23.47
CA PRO A 232 -15.03 13.95 -22.28
C PRO A 232 -16.16 14.79 -21.68
N ASP A 233 -17.12 15.24 -22.49
CA ASP A 233 -18.23 16.09 -22.03
C ASP A 233 -19.27 15.31 -21.23
N THR A 234 -19.52 14.05 -21.60
CA THR A 234 -20.49 13.17 -20.93
C THR A 234 -19.83 12.17 -19.99
N LYS A 235 -18.49 12.09 -19.97
CA LYS A 235 -17.69 11.13 -19.20
C LYS A 235 -18.03 9.66 -19.51
N THR A 236 -18.56 9.37 -20.70
CA THR A 236 -18.97 8.01 -21.12
C THR A 236 -18.13 7.46 -22.27
N PHE A 237 -18.19 6.15 -22.49
CA PHE A 237 -17.66 5.50 -23.68
C PHE A 237 -18.78 5.11 -24.64
N SER A 238 -18.53 5.27 -25.95
CA SER A 238 -19.36 4.77 -27.04
C SER A 238 -18.53 3.95 -28.03
N GLY A 239 -19.15 3.42 -29.09
CA GLY A 239 -18.45 2.70 -30.17
C GLY A 239 -17.85 1.38 -29.70
N GLY A 240 -18.57 0.26 -29.80
CA GLY A 240 -18.06 -1.05 -29.36
C GLY A 240 -17.90 -1.24 -27.84
N ALA A 241 -17.78 -0.16 -27.06
CA ALA A 241 -17.85 -0.19 -25.61
C ALA A 241 -19.30 -0.25 -25.10
N SER A 242 -19.56 -1.17 -24.18
CA SER A 242 -20.86 -1.34 -23.51
C SER A 242 -20.69 -1.12 -22.01
N LEU A 243 -21.54 -0.27 -21.41
CA LEU A 243 -21.59 -0.12 -19.95
C LEU A 243 -22.10 -1.43 -19.33
N ARG A 244 -21.43 -1.88 -18.26
CA ARG A 244 -21.73 -3.15 -17.58
C ARG A 244 -21.95 -3.03 -16.08
N ALA A 245 -21.52 -1.94 -15.46
CA ALA A 245 -21.79 -1.66 -14.06
C ALA A 245 -21.64 -0.17 -13.77
N TYR A 246 -22.48 0.35 -12.89
CA TYR A 246 -22.46 1.74 -12.45
C TYR A 246 -22.70 1.81 -10.94
N THR A 247 -21.89 2.61 -10.26
CA THR A 247 -22.08 2.96 -8.84
C THR A 247 -21.97 4.46 -8.70
N ARG A 248 -22.98 5.07 -8.06
CA ARG A 248 -22.95 6.46 -7.64
C ARG A 248 -23.07 6.55 -6.13
N ILE A 249 -22.28 7.44 -5.54
CA ILE A 249 -22.21 7.66 -4.10
C ILE A 249 -22.43 9.14 -3.83
N GLU A 250 -23.58 9.43 -3.25
CA GLU A 250 -23.97 10.78 -2.86
C GLU A 250 -23.10 11.30 -1.69
N PRO A 251 -23.11 12.61 -1.39
CA PRO A 251 -22.23 13.19 -0.39
C PRO A 251 -22.59 12.77 1.05
N ASP A 252 -23.83 12.32 1.29
CA ASP A 252 -24.30 11.76 2.57
C ASP A 252 -23.87 10.29 2.79
N GLY A 253 -23.29 9.65 1.76
CA GLY A 253 -22.83 8.27 1.81
C GLY A 253 -23.87 7.25 1.35
N ASP A 254 -25.04 7.69 0.89
CA ASP A 254 -26.02 6.79 0.30
C ASP A 254 -25.48 6.23 -1.03
N MET A 255 -25.46 4.90 -1.11
CA MET A 255 -24.97 4.15 -2.27
C MET A 255 -26.16 3.73 -3.13
N VAL A 256 -26.25 4.29 -4.33
CA VAL A 256 -27.12 3.77 -5.38
C VAL A 256 -26.30 2.77 -6.19
N ASN A 257 -26.57 1.48 -5.97
CA ASN A 257 -25.97 0.39 -6.74
C ASN A 257 -26.95 -0.02 -7.83
N GLU A 258 -26.58 0.15 -9.08
CA GLU A 258 -27.43 -0.25 -10.20
C GLU A 258 -26.77 -1.39 -10.99
N LYS A 259 -27.48 -2.53 -11.07
CA LYS A 259 -27.06 -3.67 -11.89
C LYS A 259 -27.67 -3.53 -13.28
N THR A 260 -26.90 -3.11 -14.26
CA THR A 260 -27.39 -2.90 -15.64
C THR A 260 -26.70 -3.76 -16.70
N HIS A 261 -27.55 -4.26 -17.60
CA HIS A 261 -27.33 -4.91 -18.89
C HIS A 261 -28.56 -4.42 -19.72
N THR A 262 -28.53 -3.88 -20.94
CA THR A 262 -27.71 -4.08 -22.15
C THR A 262 -27.87 -2.84 -23.06
N VAL A 263 -26.90 -2.63 -23.96
CA VAL A 263 -26.98 -2.17 -25.36
C VAL A 263 -28.06 -1.14 -25.74
N GLY A 264 -27.62 0.10 -25.98
CA GLY A 264 -28.41 1.16 -26.61
C GLY A 264 -28.30 2.49 -25.87
N GLU A 265 -28.11 3.58 -26.60
CA GLU A 265 -27.93 4.94 -26.06
C GLU A 265 -29.18 5.44 -25.33
N GLY A 266 -28.98 6.01 -24.13
CA GLY A 266 -30.00 6.78 -23.40
C GLY A 266 -30.32 6.24 -22.00
N GLU A 267 -30.63 7.16 -21.09
CA GLU A 267 -30.91 6.97 -19.65
C GLU A 267 -32.09 6.00 -19.30
N GLU A 268 -32.75 5.37 -20.28
CA GLU A 268 -33.91 4.52 -20.06
C GLU A 268 -33.64 3.00 -19.99
N ALA A 269 -32.39 2.54 -20.10
CA ALA A 269 -32.07 1.11 -20.09
C ALA A 269 -31.73 0.55 -18.68
N LEU A 270 -32.66 0.67 -17.74
CA LEU A 270 -32.53 0.19 -16.36
C LEU A 270 -33.48 -0.98 -16.09
N THR A 271 -33.22 -2.17 -16.65
CA THR A 271 -33.64 -3.48 -16.09
C THR A 271 -33.35 -4.63 -17.07
N GLY A 272 -32.54 -5.61 -16.64
CA GLY A 272 -32.63 -6.98 -17.19
C GLY A 272 -31.30 -7.71 -17.43
N ALA A 273 -31.14 -8.85 -16.74
CA ALA A 273 -30.07 -9.87 -16.81
C ALA A 273 -28.76 -9.55 -16.06
N GLY A 274 -28.31 -10.55 -15.28
CA GLY A 274 -27.23 -10.40 -14.29
C GLY A 274 -25.84 -10.19 -14.90
N ILE A 275 -25.06 -9.32 -14.24
CA ILE A 275 -23.64 -9.06 -14.52
C ILE A 275 -22.81 -10.31 -14.14
N ASP A 276 -21.78 -10.62 -14.94
CA ASP A 276 -20.75 -11.63 -14.63
C ASP A 276 -20.15 -11.37 -13.24
N GLU A 277 -20.12 -12.37 -12.37
CA GLU A 277 -19.64 -12.26 -10.99
C GLU A 277 -18.17 -11.78 -10.90
N GLN A 278 -17.33 -12.14 -11.86
CA GLN A 278 -15.96 -11.67 -11.94
C GLN A 278 -15.89 -10.18 -12.30
N LEU A 279 -16.70 -9.74 -13.26
CA LEU A 279 -16.79 -8.34 -13.65
C LEU A 279 -17.36 -7.47 -12.53
N TRP A 280 -18.35 -7.99 -11.80
CA TRP A 280 -18.90 -7.34 -10.62
C TRP A 280 -17.85 -7.20 -9.49
N ARG A 281 -16.99 -8.21 -9.31
CA ARG A 281 -15.88 -8.11 -8.36
C ARG A 281 -14.89 -7.01 -8.76
N ILE A 282 -14.53 -6.90 -10.04
CA ILE A 282 -13.65 -5.84 -10.55
C ILE A 282 -14.28 -4.47 -10.30
N HIS A 283 -15.56 -4.31 -10.62
CA HIS A 283 -16.29 -3.06 -10.38
C HIS A 283 -16.25 -2.64 -8.90
N ARG A 284 -16.51 -3.56 -7.97
CA ARG A 284 -16.45 -3.26 -6.52
C ARG A 284 -15.05 -2.83 -6.06
N VAL A 285 -13.98 -3.40 -6.63
CA VAL A 285 -12.61 -2.97 -6.33
C VAL A 285 -12.37 -1.53 -6.83
N MET A 286 -12.84 -1.21 -8.04
CA MET A 286 -12.75 0.15 -8.59
C MET A 286 -13.51 1.17 -7.72
N VAL A 287 -14.71 0.82 -7.25
CA VAL A 287 -15.51 1.64 -6.32
C VAL A 287 -14.76 1.92 -5.02
N ALA A 288 -14.21 0.88 -4.39
CA ALA A 288 -13.45 1.04 -3.14
C ALA A 288 -12.20 1.93 -3.32
N GLN A 289 -11.51 1.80 -4.46
CA GLN A 289 -10.36 2.64 -4.78
C GLN A 289 -10.77 4.09 -5.02
N ALA A 290 -11.86 4.33 -5.75
CA ALA A 290 -12.39 5.66 -6.03
C ALA A 290 -12.80 6.38 -4.73
N GLN A 291 -13.44 5.68 -3.79
CA GLN A 291 -13.75 6.22 -2.46
C GLN A 291 -12.50 6.58 -1.65
N THR A 292 -11.46 5.73 -1.71
CA THR A 292 -10.18 6.00 -1.05
C THR A 292 -9.53 7.27 -1.61
N ASN A 293 -9.53 7.41 -2.94
CA ASN A 293 -8.99 8.59 -3.63
C ASN A 293 -9.79 9.86 -3.30
N ARG A 294 -11.13 9.80 -3.29
CA ARG A 294 -12.01 10.92 -2.90
C ARG A 294 -11.71 11.38 -1.48
N THR A 295 -11.57 10.44 -0.54
CA THR A 295 -11.26 10.75 0.86
C THR A 295 -9.91 11.44 0.99
N ALA A 296 -8.89 10.97 0.25
CA ALA A 296 -7.58 11.60 0.22
C ALA A 296 -7.62 13.02 -0.38
N PHE A 297 -8.42 13.22 -1.44
CA PHE A 297 -8.61 14.51 -2.08
C PHE A 297 -9.34 15.52 -1.20
N LEU A 298 -10.48 15.14 -0.59
CA LEU A 298 -11.22 15.99 0.35
C LEU A 298 -10.36 16.42 1.53
N LYS A 299 -9.51 15.53 2.02
CA LYS A 299 -8.55 15.85 3.08
C LYS A 299 -7.50 16.86 2.62
N ALA A 300 -6.95 16.71 1.42
CA ALA A 300 -6.00 17.67 0.86
C ALA A 300 -6.64 19.05 0.65
N LEU A 301 -7.90 19.10 0.21
CA LEU A 301 -8.68 20.34 0.10
C LEU A 301 -8.91 21.01 1.46
N SER A 302 -9.33 20.24 2.47
CA SER A 302 -9.52 20.75 3.83
C SER A 302 -8.22 21.31 4.43
N GLU A 303 -7.10 20.63 4.22
CA GLU A 303 -5.77 21.08 4.64
C GLU A 303 -5.34 22.37 3.92
N THR A 304 -5.65 22.50 2.63
CA THR A 304 -5.34 23.69 1.83
C THR A 304 -6.22 24.88 2.21
N ALA A 305 -7.51 24.67 2.42
CA ALA A 305 -8.45 25.69 2.88
C ALA A 305 -8.08 26.20 4.28
N GLY A 306 -7.75 25.30 5.22
CA GLY A 306 -7.28 25.67 6.56
C GLY A 306 -6.00 26.50 6.55
N THR A 307 -5.11 26.24 5.59
CA THR A 307 -3.89 27.03 5.39
C THR A 307 -4.19 28.43 4.86
N LEU A 308 -5.16 28.57 3.94
CA LEU A 308 -5.60 29.88 3.44
C LEU A 308 -6.30 30.72 4.52
N PHE A 309 -7.18 30.12 5.32
CA PHE A 309 -7.87 30.82 6.41
C PHE A 309 -6.91 31.30 7.51
N GLY A 310 -5.83 30.55 7.78
CA GLY A 310 -4.79 30.98 8.72
C GLY A 310 -3.90 32.12 8.21
N ILE A 311 -3.84 32.33 6.89
CA ILE A 311 -3.14 33.46 6.26
C ILE A 311 -4.02 34.72 6.26
N LEU A 312 -5.34 34.58 6.16
CA LEU A 312 -6.29 35.71 6.16
C LEU A 312 -6.63 36.27 7.55
N GLN A 313 -6.18 35.61 8.63
CA GLN A 313 -6.36 36.06 10.02
C GLN A 313 -5.09 36.68 10.65
N LYS A 314 -4.05 36.92 9.85
CA LYS A 314 -2.83 37.66 10.24
C LYS A 314 -2.71 38.93 9.42
#